data_AF-A0A1V1RHC0-F1
#
_entry.id   AF-A0A1V1RHC0-F1
#
_cell.length_a   1.000
_cell.length_b   1.000
_cell.length_c   1.000
_cell.angle_alpha   90.00
_cell.angle_beta   90.00
_cell.angle_gamma   90.00
#
_symmetry.space_group_name_H-M   'P 1'
#
loop_
_entity.id
_entity.type
_entity.pdbx_description
1 polymer ?
#
loop_
_entity_poly.entity_id
_entity_poly.type
_entity_poly.pdbx_seq_one_letter_code
_entity_poly.pdbx_strand_id
1 'polypeptide(L)'
;MSQGTMRTDGLPLRASEAKEARMTEARQQVDERIAARLRDPKVAHDVRTLGDFVAIYCAGHHKDRERRPARTAAAEAGVYGRKPPRLCEECEAHLAYGEKRRASCPKDPKPFCAHCDTHCYKSDEREWQRQMMRYSGPRSVLRGHAIDAVRHALEARSHRAAARRAASTERK
;
A
#
# COMPACT_ATOMS: atom_id res chain seq x y z
N MET A 1 -4.91 -17.62 70.05
CA MET A 1 -3.93 -18.00 69.01
C MET A 1 -4.70 -18.89 68.02
N SER A 2 -4.84 -18.67 66.73
CA SER A 2 -4.12 -17.85 65.76
C SER A 2 -5.12 -17.48 64.64
N GLN A 3 -5.25 -16.19 64.29
CA GLN A 3 -5.95 -15.78 63.08
C GLN A 3 -4.96 -15.92 61.92
N GLY A 4 -5.14 -16.92 61.07
CA GLY A 4 -4.38 -17.11 59.83
C GLY A 4 -5.02 -16.30 58.71
N THR A 5 -4.43 -15.15 58.38
CA THR A 5 -4.81 -14.36 57.21
C THR A 5 -4.32 -15.06 55.94
N MET A 6 -5.25 -15.55 55.11
CA MET A 6 -4.92 -15.96 53.76
C MET A 6 -4.67 -14.71 52.91
N ARG A 7 -3.40 -14.49 52.55
CA ARG A 7 -2.98 -13.52 51.54
C ARG A 7 -3.60 -13.92 50.20
N THR A 8 -4.29 -12.98 49.58
CA THR A 8 -4.72 -13.06 48.18
C THR A 8 -3.51 -12.82 47.27
N ASP A 9 -3.00 -13.88 46.65
CA ASP A 9 -2.08 -13.75 45.52
C ASP A 9 -2.88 -13.28 44.29
N GLY A 10 -2.74 -12.01 43.95
CA GLY A 10 -3.44 -11.42 42.81
C GLY A 10 -2.68 -10.25 42.22
N LEU A 11 -1.65 -10.52 41.40
CA LEU A 11 -1.17 -9.59 40.36
C LEU A 11 -0.21 -10.34 39.40
N PRO A 12 -0.63 -10.61 38.15
CA PRO A 12 0.07 -9.99 37.02
C PRO A 12 -0.79 -9.63 35.78
N LEU A 13 -2.13 -9.74 35.82
CA LEU A 13 -3.00 -9.52 34.64
C LEU A 13 -3.05 -8.06 34.13
N ARG A 14 -2.86 -7.06 35.00
CA ARG A 14 -3.06 -5.63 34.67
C ARG A 14 -1.98 -5.03 33.75
N ALA A 15 -0.77 -5.60 33.76
CA ALA A 15 0.34 -5.07 32.98
C ALA A 15 0.25 -5.48 31.49
N SER A 16 -0.27 -6.67 31.19
CA SER A 16 -0.55 -7.11 29.81
C SER A 16 -1.70 -6.31 29.20
N GLU A 17 -2.77 -6.08 29.95
CA GLU A 17 -3.92 -5.28 29.51
C GLU A 17 -3.51 -3.84 29.19
N ALA A 18 -2.68 -3.21 30.03
CA ALA A 18 -2.17 -1.87 29.79
C ALA A 18 -1.23 -1.80 28.56
N LYS A 19 -0.47 -2.86 28.30
CA LYS A 19 0.40 -2.96 27.11
C LYS A 19 -0.41 -3.15 25.83
N GLU A 20 -1.46 -3.97 25.88
CA GLU A 20 -2.40 -4.18 24.77
C GLU A 20 -3.19 -2.90 24.46
N ALA A 21 -3.67 -2.19 25.49
CA ALA A 21 -4.35 -0.91 25.33
C ALA A 21 -3.46 0.12 24.63
N ARG A 22 -2.22 0.30 25.11
CA ARG A 22 -1.24 1.22 24.48
C ARG A 22 -0.91 0.83 23.04
N MET A 23 -0.78 -0.47 22.75
CA MET A 23 -0.53 -0.96 21.39
C MET A 23 -1.74 -0.70 20.48
N THR A 24 -2.95 -0.83 21.01
CA THR A 24 -4.20 -0.54 20.30
C THR A 24 -4.35 0.95 20.00
N GLU A 25 -4.08 1.82 20.98
CA GLU A 25 -4.06 3.27 20.79
C GLU A 25 -3.00 3.70 19.77
N ALA A 26 -1.78 3.16 19.85
CA ALA A 26 -0.73 3.45 18.88
C ALA A 26 -1.12 3.00 17.46
N ARG A 27 -1.80 1.86 17.34
CA ARG A 27 -2.33 1.38 16.06
C ARG A 27 -3.43 2.30 15.51
N GLN A 28 -4.35 2.73 16.36
CA GLN A 28 -5.40 3.69 16.01
C GLN A 28 -4.81 5.03 15.53
N GLN A 29 -3.81 5.58 16.24
CA GLN A 29 -3.14 6.82 15.83
C GLN A 29 -2.43 6.69 14.48
N VAL A 30 -1.79 5.54 14.22
CA VAL A 30 -1.17 5.27 12.92
C VAL A 30 -2.22 5.17 11.83
N ASP A 31 -3.33 4.50 12.09
CA ASP A 31 -4.43 4.33 11.12
C ASP A 31 -5.12 5.68 10.83
N GLU A 32 -5.27 6.55 11.83
CA GLU A 32 -5.81 7.90 11.66
C GLU A 32 -4.86 8.79 10.84
N ARG A 33 -3.54 8.72 11.09
CA ARG A 33 -2.54 9.43 10.29
C ARG A 33 -2.55 8.97 8.83
N ILE A 34 -2.71 7.67 8.59
CA ILE A 34 -2.85 7.10 7.24
C ILE A 34 -4.14 7.64 6.59
N ALA A 35 -5.27 7.60 7.30
CA ALA A 35 -6.54 8.14 6.81
C ALA A 35 -6.43 9.64 6.47
N ALA A 36 -5.69 10.41 7.28
CA ALA A 36 -5.43 11.82 6.99
C ALA A 36 -4.61 12.01 5.71
N ARG A 37 -3.55 11.21 5.51
CA ARG A 37 -2.73 11.26 4.28
C ARG A 37 -3.51 10.84 3.05
N LEU A 38 -4.48 9.93 3.16
CA LEU A 38 -5.35 9.52 2.06
C LEU A 38 -6.26 10.64 1.55
N ARG A 39 -6.47 11.72 2.31
CA ARG A 39 -7.19 12.91 1.87
C ARG A 39 -6.35 13.85 1.00
N ASP A 40 -5.02 13.71 1.01
CA ASP A 40 -4.15 14.49 0.13
C ASP A 40 -4.46 14.14 -1.35
N PRO A 41 -4.70 15.13 -2.23
CA PRO A 41 -5.12 14.86 -3.61
C PRO A 41 -4.13 14.02 -4.42
N LYS A 42 -2.82 14.21 -4.20
CA LYS A 42 -1.77 13.45 -4.91
C LYS A 42 -1.75 12.01 -4.41
N VAL A 43 -1.81 11.81 -3.09
CA VAL A 43 -1.88 10.47 -2.48
C VAL A 43 -3.15 9.75 -2.92
N ALA A 44 -4.30 10.44 -2.90
CA ALA A 44 -5.59 9.89 -3.29
C ALA A 44 -5.60 9.47 -4.77
N HIS A 45 -5.03 10.28 -5.66
CA HIS A 45 -4.87 9.93 -7.08
C HIS A 45 -3.99 8.69 -7.25
N ASP A 46 -2.82 8.68 -6.60
CA ASP A 46 -1.89 7.55 -6.57
C ASP A 46 -2.55 6.24 -6.12
N VAL A 47 -3.42 6.31 -5.11
CA VAL A 47 -4.17 5.18 -4.57
C VAL A 47 -5.28 4.73 -5.51
N ARG A 48 -6.03 5.65 -6.13
CA ARG A 48 -7.02 5.31 -7.16
C ARG A 48 -6.39 4.56 -8.34
N THR A 49 -5.28 5.07 -8.87
CA THR A 49 -4.54 4.42 -9.96
C THR A 49 -4.05 3.03 -9.56
N LEU A 50 -3.58 2.85 -8.31
CA LEU A 50 -3.24 1.53 -7.80
C LEU A 50 -4.46 0.60 -7.80
N GLY A 51 -5.60 1.04 -7.24
CA GLY A 51 -6.84 0.27 -7.20
C GLY A 51 -7.30 -0.20 -8.58
N ASP A 52 -7.23 0.67 -9.58
CA ASP A 52 -7.58 0.33 -10.96
C ASP A 52 -6.64 -0.73 -11.55
N PHE A 53 -5.33 -0.62 -11.31
CA PHE A 53 -4.40 -1.62 -11.80
C PHE A 53 -4.59 -2.98 -11.13
N VAL A 54 -4.90 -3.00 -9.83
CA VAL A 54 -5.22 -4.23 -9.11
C VAL A 54 -6.52 -4.85 -9.65
N ALA A 55 -7.54 -4.03 -9.95
CA ALA A 55 -8.79 -4.51 -10.55
C ALA A 55 -8.58 -5.14 -11.93
N ILE A 56 -7.77 -4.52 -12.79
CA ILE A 56 -7.40 -5.07 -14.11
C ILE A 56 -6.67 -6.41 -13.94
N TYR A 57 -5.72 -6.49 -13.01
CA TYR A 57 -4.95 -7.71 -12.77
C TYR A 57 -5.84 -8.85 -12.27
N CYS A 58 -6.66 -8.58 -11.25
CA CYS A 58 -7.59 -9.53 -10.66
C CYS A 58 -8.55 -10.08 -11.72
N ALA A 59 -9.13 -9.22 -12.57
CA ALA A 59 -10.02 -9.65 -13.64
C ALA A 59 -9.33 -10.52 -14.70
N GLY A 60 -8.02 -10.32 -14.92
CA GLY A 60 -7.22 -11.06 -15.89
C GLY A 60 -6.81 -12.46 -15.41
N HIS A 61 -6.42 -12.58 -14.14
CA HIS A 61 -5.79 -13.79 -13.61
C HIS A 61 -6.71 -14.63 -12.72
N HIS A 62 -7.72 -14.03 -12.09
CA HIS A 62 -8.58 -14.68 -11.10
C HIS A 62 -10.04 -14.67 -11.58
N LYS A 63 -10.31 -15.36 -12.69
CA LYS A 63 -11.64 -15.37 -13.33
C LYS A 63 -12.67 -16.21 -12.57
N ASP A 64 -12.17 -17.22 -11.87
CA ASP A 64 -12.89 -18.20 -11.06
C ASP A 64 -13.20 -17.69 -9.64
N ARG A 65 -12.53 -16.63 -9.19
CA ARG A 65 -12.68 -16.12 -7.82
C ARG A 65 -13.81 -15.09 -7.72
N GLU A 66 -14.54 -15.14 -6.61
CA GLU A 66 -15.53 -14.12 -6.29
C GLU A 66 -14.85 -12.74 -6.16
N ARG A 67 -15.50 -11.72 -6.73
CA ARG A 67 -15.07 -10.34 -6.61
C ARG A 67 -16.14 -9.54 -5.88
N ARG A 68 -15.74 -8.75 -4.91
CA ARG A 68 -16.60 -7.86 -4.12
C ARG A 68 -16.04 -6.44 -4.12
N PRO A 69 -16.87 -5.41 -3.91
CA PRO A 69 -16.37 -4.05 -3.72
C PRO A 69 -15.35 -4.02 -2.58
N ALA A 70 -14.18 -3.43 -2.83
CA ALA A 70 -13.08 -3.43 -1.87
C ALA A 70 -13.46 -2.72 -0.57
N ARG A 71 -13.11 -3.32 0.57
CA ARG A 71 -13.35 -2.79 1.93
C ARG A 71 -12.04 -2.45 2.62
N THR A 72 -11.21 -1.65 1.95
CA THR A 72 -9.93 -1.18 2.49
C THR A 72 -10.11 0.16 3.22
N ALA A 73 -9.11 0.55 4.03
CA ALA A 73 -9.12 1.85 4.71
C ALA A 73 -9.26 3.02 3.71
N ALA A 74 -8.69 2.92 2.51
CA ALA A 74 -8.89 3.95 1.49
C ALA A 74 -10.31 3.95 0.91
N ALA A 75 -10.95 2.78 0.80
CA ALA A 75 -12.35 2.70 0.38
C ALA A 75 -13.28 3.33 1.41
N GLU A 76 -13.07 3.03 2.71
CA GLU A 76 -13.81 3.63 3.81
C GLU A 76 -13.58 5.15 3.91
N ALA A 77 -12.35 5.61 3.65
CA ALA A 77 -12.01 7.03 3.56
C ALA A 77 -12.57 7.71 2.28
N GLY A 78 -13.30 6.99 1.42
CA GLY A 78 -13.95 7.55 0.23
C GLY A 78 -13.00 7.85 -0.93
N VAL A 79 -11.77 7.34 -0.92
CA VAL A 79 -10.75 7.65 -1.96
C VAL A 79 -11.21 7.26 -3.37
N TYR A 80 -11.96 6.16 -3.47
CA TYR A 80 -12.51 5.64 -4.73
C TYR A 80 -13.90 6.21 -5.08
N GLY A 81 -14.45 7.10 -4.25
CA GLY A 81 -15.80 7.64 -4.43
C GLY A 81 -16.88 6.55 -4.40
N ARG A 82 -17.89 6.67 -5.27
CA ARG A 82 -19.08 5.80 -5.26
C ARG A 82 -18.83 4.37 -5.76
N LYS A 83 -17.70 4.10 -6.42
CA LYS A 83 -17.42 2.83 -7.10
C LYS A 83 -16.01 2.35 -6.74
N PRO A 84 -15.81 1.75 -5.55
CA PRO A 84 -14.54 1.12 -5.21
C PRO A 84 -14.25 -0.05 -6.16
N PRO A 85 -12.96 -0.40 -6.36
CA PRO A 85 -12.58 -1.51 -7.22
C PRO A 85 -13.18 -2.82 -6.70
N ARG A 86 -13.62 -3.70 -7.62
CA ARG A 86 -14.15 -5.02 -7.25
C ARG A 86 -13.06 -6.08 -7.35
N LEU A 87 -12.68 -6.67 -6.22
CA LEU A 87 -11.49 -7.53 -6.08
C LEU A 87 -11.85 -8.84 -5.38
N CYS A 88 -11.05 -9.88 -5.63
CA CYS A 88 -11.03 -11.05 -4.76
C CYS A 88 -10.25 -10.73 -3.48
N GLU A 89 -10.38 -11.59 -2.47
CA GLU A 89 -9.77 -11.40 -1.15
C GLU A 89 -8.25 -11.18 -1.21
N GLU A 90 -7.53 -11.99 -2.00
CA GLU A 90 -6.07 -11.86 -2.15
C GLU A 90 -5.68 -10.51 -2.77
N CYS A 91 -6.36 -10.08 -3.84
CA CYS A 91 -6.06 -8.81 -4.48
C CYS A 91 -6.45 -7.61 -3.59
N GLU A 92 -7.49 -7.75 -2.76
CA GLU A 92 -7.85 -6.76 -1.73
C GLU A 92 -6.73 -6.59 -0.69
N ALA A 93 -6.11 -7.69 -0.26
CA ALA A 93 -4.98 -7.65 0.68
C ALA A 93 -3.76 -6.92 0.10
N HIS A 94 -3.39 -7.21 -1.15
CA HIS A 94 -2.30 -6.50 -1.84
C HIS A 94 -2.62 -5.01 -2.04
N LEU A 95 -3.88 -4.68 -2.37
CA LEU A 95 -4.31 -3.30 -2.48
C LEU A 95 -4.17 -2.57 -1.14
N ALA A 96 -4.70 -3.13 -0.05
CA ALA A 96 -4.60 -2.55 1.29
C ALA A 96 -3.14 -2.33 1.73
N TYR A 97 -2.26 -3.28 1.41
CA TYR A 97 -0.83 -3.12 1.67
C TYR A 97 -0.24 -1.94 0.89
N GLY A 98 -0.52 -1.86 -0.41
CA GLY A 98 -0.02 -0.79 -1.26
C GLY A 98 -0.56 0.59 -0.89
N GLU A 99 -1.83 0.70 -0.50
CA GLU A 99 -2.46 1.91 0.04
C GLU A 99 -1.69 2.45 1.24
N LYS A 100 -1.45 1.58 2.24
CA LYS A 100 -0.71 1.92 3.46
C LYS A 100 0.69 2.43 3.13
N ARG A 101 1.40 1.77 2.20
CA ARG A 101 2.75 2.20 1.78
C ARG A 101 2.74 3.52 1.05
N ARG A 102 1.74 3.80 0.21
CA ARG A 102 1.61 5.08 -0.50
C ARG A 102 1.31 6.23 0.47
N ALA A 103 0.41 6.03 1.42
CA ALA A 103 0.04 7.03 2.43
C ALA A 103 1.20 7.35 3.41
N SER A 104 2.02 6.34 3.72
CA SER A 104 3.14 6.45 4.68
C SER A 104 4.46 6.86 4.03
N CYS A 105 4.48 7.19 2.73
CA CYS A 105 5.71 7.57 2.04
C CYS A 105 6.28 8.89 2.63
N PRO A 106 7.54 8.92 3.08
CA PRO A 106 8.14 10.13 3.66
C PRO A 106 8.68 11.10 2.60
N LYS A 107 8.78 10.69 1.34
CA LYS A 107 9.41 11.47 0.26
C LYS A 107 8.43 12.47 -0.37
N ASP A 108 8.89 13.71 -0.58
CA ASP A 108 8.21 14.76 -1.35
C ASP A 108 9.25 15.60 -2.13
N PRO A 109 9.23 15.63 -3.47
CA PRO A 109 8.35 14.86 -4.34
C PRO A 109 8.66 13.35 -4.26
N LYS A 110 7.59 12.55 -4.30
CA LYS A 110 7.70 11.09 -4.29
C LYS A 110 8.21 10.57 -5.64
N PRO A 111 9.35 9.86 -5.72
CA PRO A 111 9.80 9.24 -6.96
C PRO A 111 8.96 8.02 -7.30
N PHE A 112 9.04 7.52 -8.53
CA PHE A 112 8.45 6.22 -8.85
C PHE A 112 9.11 5.13 -8.01
N CYS A 113 8.29 4.25 -7.43
CA CYS A 113 8.76 3.21 -6.51
C CYS A 113 9.83 2.28 -7.14
N ALA A 114 9.81 2.11 -8.47
CA ALA A 114 10.78 1.32 -9.22
C ALA A 114 12.21 1.91 -9.18
N HIS A 115 12.35 3.20 -8.88
CA HIS A 115 13.61 3.94 -8.87
C HIS A 115 13.93 4.56 -7.50
N CYS A 116 13.17 4.18 -6.46
CA CYS A 116 13.33 4.70 -5.12
C CYS A 116 14.44 3.95 -4.36
N ASP A 117 15.42 4.69 -3.82
CA ASP A 117 16.55 4.16 -3.04
C ASP A 117 16.18 3.32 -1.79
N THR A 118 15.05 3.56 -1.13
CA THR A 118 14.73 3.03 0.20
C THR A 118 13.94 1.72 0.15
N HIS A 119 13.42 1.33 -1.03
CA HIS A 119 12.61 0.12 -1.28
C HIS A 119 11.80 -0.41 -0.07
N CYS A 120 10.72 0.28 0.30
CA CYS A 120 9.93 -0.02 1.51
C CYS A 120 8.92 -1.18 1.39
N TYR A 121 8.89 -1.86 0.24
CA TYR A 121 8.02 -3.02 0.00
C TYR A 121 8.69 -4.31 0.51
N LYS A 122 7.91 -5.22 1.11
CA LYS A 122 8.37 -6.59 1.36
C LYS A 122 8.72 -7.25 0.01
N SER A 123 9.63 -8.22 0.01
CA SER A 123 10.10 -8.91 -1.20
C SER A 123 8.94 -9.43 -2.05
N ASP A 124 7.98 -10.09 -1.40
CA ASP A 124 6.91 -10.82 -2.08
C ASP A 124 5.88 -9.83 -2.63
N GLU A 125 5.55 -8.80 -1.86
CA GLU A 125 4.74 -7.66 -2.31
C GLU A 125 5.40 -6.92 -3.47
N ARG A 126 6.73 -6.76 -3.45
CA ARG A 126 7.46 -6.12 -4.56
C ARG A 126 7.38 -6.96 -5.83
N GLU A 127 7.45 -8.27 -5.71
CA GLU A 127 7.28 -9.18 -6.85
C GLU A 127 5.85 -9.11 -7.39
N TRP A 128 4.86 -9.22 -6.53
CA TRP A 128 3.46 -9.10 -6.92
C TRP A 128 3.15 -7.77 -7.61
N GLN A 129 3.59 -6.66 -7.04
CA GLN A 129 3.42 -5.33 -7.66
C GLN A 129 4.10 -5.23 -9.01
N ARG A 130 5.26 -5.87 -9.22
CA ARG A 130 5.93 -5.90 -10.53
C ARG A 130 5.11 -6.68 -11.56
N GLN A 131 4.59 -7.84 -11.19
CA GLN A 131 3.74 -8.66 -12.07
C GLN A 131 2.45 -7.92 -12.43
N MET A 132 1.80 -7.32 -11.43
CA MET A 132 0.63 -6.48 -11.60
C MET A 132 0.91 -5.32 -12.55
N MET A 133 1.99 -4.55 -12.33
CA MET A 133 2.35 -3.42 -13.19
C MET A 133 2.64 -3.86 -14.63
N ARG A 134 3.33 -5.00 -14.82
CA ARG A 134 3.65 -5.56 -16.15
C ARG A 134 2.39 -5.90 -16.94
N TYR A 135 1.37 -6.43 -16.27
CA TYR A 135 0.12 -6.81 -16.91
C TYR A 135 -0.84 -5.62 -17.08
N SER A 136 -1.08 -4.88 -16.00
CA SER A 136 -2.09 -3.84 -15.92
C SER A 136 -1.67 -2.52 -16.53
N GLY A 137 -0.38 -2.16 -16.48
CA GLY A 137 0.14 -0.89 -16.98
C GLY A 137 -0.22 -0.62 -18.45
N PRO A 138 0.07 -1.53 -19.39
CA PRO A 138 -0.33 -1.35 -20.79
C PRO A 138 -1.86 -1.34 -20.99
N ARG A 139 -2.60 -2.07 -20.14
CA ARG A 139 -4.06 -2.25 -20.26
C ARG A 139 -4.86 -1.11 -19.64
N SER A 140 -4.25 -0.31 -18.75
CA SER A 140 -4.91 0.80 -18.07
C SER A 140 -5.05 2.05 -18.95
N VAL A 141 -4.30 2.14 -20.07
CA VAL A 141 -4.41 3.21 -21.06
C VAL A 141 -5.85 3.36 -21.56
N LEU A 142 -6.50 2.23 -21.85
CA LEU A 142 -7.91 2.16 -22.30
C LEU A 142 -8.92 2.43 -21.17
N ARG A 143 -8.44 2.66 -19.95
CA ARG A 143 -9.24 2.90 -18.73
C ARG A 143 -9.01 4.30 -18.16
N GLY A 144 -8.47 5.23 -18.96
CA GLY A 144 -8.28 6.64 -18.57
C GLY A 144 -6.90 6.96 -18.00
N HIS A 145 -5.99 5.98 -17.89
CA HIS A 145 -4.62 6.18 -17.36
C HIS A 145 -3.58 6.45 -18.45
N ALA A 146 -4.00 6.93 -19.63
CA ALA A 146 -3.10 7.16 -20.76
C ALA A 146 -1.96 8.15 -20.42
N ILE A 147 -2.28 9.25 -19.72
CA ILE A 147 -1.30 10.27 -19.31
C ILE A 147 -0.29 9.66 -18.33
N ASP A 148 -0.75 8.90 -17.34
CA ASP A 148 0.11 8.26 -16.34
C ASP A 148 1.02 7.21 -16.97
N ALA A 149 0.51 6.45 -17.94
CA ALA A 149 1.30 5.48 -18.70
C ALA A 149 2.43 6.15 -19.50
N VAL A 150 2.13 7.28 -20.18
CA VAL A 150 3.14 8.06 -20.90
C VAL A 150 4.19 8.63 -19.93
N ARG A 151 3.77 9.24 -18.81
CA ARG A 151 4.68 9.76 -17.78
C ARG A 151 5.61 8.67 -17.25
N HIS A 152 5.05 7.52 -16.90
CA HIS A 152 5.81 6.37 -16.43
C HIS A 152 6.83 5.89 -17.47
N ALA A 153 6.43 5.80 -18.74
CA ALA A 153 7.32 5.39 -19.82
C ALA A 153 8.48 6.37 -20.03
N LEU A 154 8.21 7.69 -19.99
CA LEU A 154 9.23 8.73 -20.13
C LEU A 154 10.23 8.70 -18.97
N GLU A 155 9.76 8.60 -17.73
CA GLU A 155 10.64 8.53 -16.56
C GLU A 155 11.51 7.27 -16.58
N ALA A 156 10.93 6.11 -16.90
CA ALA A 156 11.68 4.87 -17.05
C ALA A 156 12.75 4.97 -18.17
N ARG A 157 12.47 5.70 -19.27
CA ARG A 157 13.47 5.98 -20.33
C ARG A 157 14.58 6.90 -19.82
N SER A 158 14.24 7.96 -19.08
CA SER A 158 15.20 8.89 -18.48
C SER A 158 16.17 8.18 -17.53
N HIS A 159 15.67 7.38 -16.59
CA HIS A 159 16.51 6.62 -15.66
C HIS A 159 17.44 5.63 -16.38
N ARG A 160 16.95 4.94 -17.42
CA ARG A 160 17.79 4.04 -18.23
C ARG A 160 18.87 4.81 -18.98
N ALA A 161 18.57 5.99 -19.52
CA ALA A 161 19.56 6.83 -20.20
C ALA A 161 20.62 7.34 -19.23
N ALA A 162 20.23 7.78 -18.03
CA ALA A 162 21.15 8.20 -16.97
C ALA A 162 22.08 7.06 -16.53
N ALA A 163 21.52 5.87 -16.27
CA ALA A 163 22.30 4.68 -15.90
C ALA A 163 23.32 4.28 -17.00
N ARG A 164 22.91 4.34 -18.27
CA ARG A 164 23.82 4.08 -19.42
C ARG A 164 24.97 5.09 -19.50
N ARG A 165 24.70 6.37 -19.25
CA ARG A 165 25.72 7.43 -19.22
C ARG A 165 26.72 7.21 -18.08
N ALA A 166 26.24 6.96 -16.87
CA ALA A 166 27.10 6.67 -15.71
C ALA A 166 28.04 5.47 -15.97
N ALA A 167 27.49 4.37 -16.49
CA ALA A 167 28.28 3.17 -16.84
C ALA A 167 29.28 3.37 -18.00
N SER A 168 29.16 4.45 -18.77
CA SER A 168 30.14 4.82 -19.81
C SER A 168 31.26 5.70 -19.28
N THR A 169 31.01 6.49 -18.24
CA THR A 169 31.99 7.34 -17.57
C THR A 169 32.94 6.53 -16.69
N GLU A 170 32.46 5.49 -16.00
CA GLU A 170 33.27 4.62 -15.13
C GLU A 170 34.22 3.68 -15.89
N ARG A 171 34.07 3.59 -17.22
CA ARG A 171 34.87 2.71 -18.09
C ARG A 171 36.05 3.42 -18.76
N LYS A 172 36.19 4.72 -18.49
CA LYS A 172 37.24 5.61 -18.98
C LYS A 172 38.13 6.02 -17.82
#